data_AF-A0A101SAE0-F1
#
_entry.id   AF-A0A101SAE0-F1
#
_cell.length_a   1.000
_cell.length_b   1.000
_cell.length_c   1.000
_cell.angle_alpha   90.00
_cell.angle_beta   90.00
_cell.angle_gamma   90.00
#
_symmetry.space_group_name_H-M   'P 1'
#
loop_
_entity.id
_entity.type
_entity.pdbx_description
1 polymer ?
#
loop_
_entity_poly.entity_id
_entity_poly.type
_entity_poly.pdbx_seq_one_letter_code
_entity_poly.pdbx_strand_id
1 'polypeptide(L)'
;MEPLDTDLTEIRPLERRVDSFFRVRTVDDEGGFLLAVESQSHPDPDKHNSWAYYLAHMYAKYRLPPILLVVCRDKKTAEWARDPIRIGRSFHTSMEVFPLVLGPIGVRPITDPEEAAKDLALTTFSILINAKDPGILAILDAVAPVLGPYADWAEYVEIGLDEGPGREHWRELMAVYTPNFPGGGSVMEEAWREVKTEGKAEGKAEDILRVLEVRGVEVPDSVREQVMSCTDLELLGTWFDRSLTVKTAEELVADE
;
A
#
# COMPACT_ATOMS: atom_id res chain seq x y z
N MET A 1 2.52 15.29 -47.00
CA MET A 1 2.69 16.14 -45.82
C MET A 1 1.43 16.94 -45.69
N GLU A 2 0.74 16.80 -44.56
CA GLU A 2 -0.49 17.53 -44.26
C GLU A 2 -0.17 18.51 -43.13
N PRO A 3 -0.49 19.81 -43.27
CA PRO A 3 -0.26 20.77 -42.20
C PRO A 3 -1.24 20.48 -41.06
N LEU A 4 -0.71 20.32 -39.86
CA LEU A 4 -1.50 20.29 -38.63
C LEU A 4 -1.55 21.69 -38.03
N ASP A 5 -2.52 21.92 -37.14
CA ASP A 5 -2.55 23.15 -36.34
C ASP A 5 -1.24 23.31 -35.57
N THR A 6 -0.65 24.50 -35.63
CA THR A 6 0.56 24.84 -34.87
C THR A 6 0.26 25.15 -33.42
N ASP A 7 -1.00 25.36 -33.07
CA ASP A 7 -1.42 25.53 -31.69
C ASP A 7 -1.41 24.17 -30.97
N LEU A 8 -0.34 23.94 -30.22
CA LEU A 8 -0.18 22.78 -29.35
C LEU A 8 -0.74 23.04 -27.93
N THR A 9 -1.52 24.11 -27.74
CA THR A 9 -2.11 24.44 -26.44
C THR A 9 -3.11 23.38 -26.02
N GLU A 10 -2.84 22.73 -24.89
CA GLU A 10 -3.75 21.76 -24.28
C GLU A 10 -4.47 22.40 -23.09
N ILE A 11 -5.78 22.61 -23.23
CA ILE A 11 -6.65 23.23 -22.20
C ILE A 11 -7.29 22.16 -21.30
N ARG A 12 -7.11 20.87 -21.61
CA ARG A 12 -7.55 19.80 -20.71
C ARG A 12 -6.81 19.97 -19.39
N PRO A 13 -7.52 20.02 -18.23
CA PRO A 13 -6.87 19.83 -16.95
C PRO A 13 -6.12 18.53 -17.07
N LEU A 14 -4.79 18.63 -17.09
CA LEU A 14 -3.93 17.48 -17.24
C LEU A 14 -3.86 16.83 -15.87
N GLU A 15 -5.00 16.34 -15.39
CA GLU A 15 -5.15 15.57 -14.16
C GLU A 15 -4.66 14.15 -14.43
N ARG A 16 -3.42 14.06 -14.90
CA ARG A 16 -2.66 12.85 -15.01
C ARG A 16 -1.77 12.83 -13.77
N ARG A 17 -2.35 12.40 -12.66
CA ARG A 17 -1.61 12.17 -11.43
C ARG A 17 -0.71 10.98 -11.68
N VAL A 18 0.60 11.22 -11.68
CA VAL A 18 1.51 10.13 -11.32
C VAL A 18 1.13 9.64 -9.93
N ASP A 19 1.16 8.34 -9.71
CA ASP A 19 0.72 7.75 -8.43
C ASP A 19 1.47 8.39 -7.26
N SER A 20 2.75 8.71 -7.47
CA SER A 20 3.49 9.60 -6.57
C SER A 20 4.53 10.44 -7.31
N PHE A 21 4.81 11.64 -6.78
CA PHE A 21 5.78 12.57 -7.34
C PHE A 21 6.60 13.22 -6.23
N PHE A 22 7.92 13.08 -6.28
CA PHE A 22 8.83 13.57 -5.26
C PHE A 22 9.96 14.41 -5.86
N ARG A 23 10.48 15.34 -5.06
CA ARG A 23 11.84 15.85 -5.24
C ARG A 23 12.74 15.10 -4.27
N VAL A 24 13.77 14.44 -4.80
CA VAL A 24 14.76 13.70 -4.01
C VAL A 24 16.03 14.52 -3.95
N ARG A 25 16.55 14.74 -2.74
CA ARG A 25 17.85 15.38 -2.50
C ARG A 25 18.85 14.31 -2.08
N THR A 26 20.06 14.37 -2.61
CA THR A 26 21.17 13.54 -2.15
C THR A 26 22.20 14.43 -1.47
N VAL A 27 23.06 13.83 -0.64
CA VAL A 27 24.04 14.58 0.18
C VAL A 27 25.00 15.41 -0.71
N ASP A 28 25.25 14.94 -1.93
CA ASP A 28 26.20 15.55 -2.88
C ASP A 28 25.53 16.32 -4.04
N ASP A 29 24.19 16.45 -4.05
CA ASP A 29 23.45 17.15 -5.11
C ASP A 29 22.41 18.12 -4.50
N GLU A 30 22.79 19.40 -4.39
CA GLU A 30 21.92 20.47 -3.84
C GLU A 30 20.64 20.68 -4.66
N GLY A 31 20.68 20.42 -5.97
CA GLY A 31 19.52 20.56 -6.87
C GLY A 31 18.57 19.37 -6.78
N GLY A 32 19.15 18.18 -6.60
CA GLY A 32 18.44 16.92 -6.57
C GLY A 32 17.77 16.58 -7.89
N PHE A 33 16.89 15.58 -7.86
CA PHE A 33 16.15 15.11 -9.03
C PHE A 33 14.67 14.94 -8.71
N LEU A 34 13.86 14.77 -9.76
CA LEU A 34 12.44 14.47 -9.62
C LEU A 34 12.21 12.98 -9.78
N LEU A 35 11.42 12.39 -8.90
CA LEU A 35 11.03 10.99 -8.96
C LEU A 35 9.52 10.88 -9.19
N ALA A 36 9.14 10.39 -10.36
CA ALA A 36 7.79 9.95 -10.65
C ALA A 36 7.68 8.45 -10.37
N VAL A 37 6.71 8.05 -9.58
CA VAL A 37 6.43 6.64 -9.28
C VAL A 37 5.09 6.26 -9.90
N GLU A 38 5.06 5.15 -10.63
CA GLU A 38 3.86 4.57 -11.24
C GLU A 38 3.77 3.10 -10.88
N SER A 39 2.62 2.64 -10.41
CA SER A 39 2.33 1.23 -10.21
C SER A 39 1.67 0.65 -11.46
N GLN A 40 2.21 -0.45 -11.99
CA GLN A 40 1.65 -1.13 -13.14
C GLN A 40 1.34 -2.60 -12.84
N SER A 41 0.09 -3.01 -13.11
CA SER A 41 -0.41 -4.37 -12.89
C SER A 41 -0.45 -5.23 -14.16
N HIS A 42 -0.46 -4.63 -15.34
CA HIS A 42 -0.42 -5.31 -16.65
C HIS A 42 0.22 -4.39 -17.71
N PRO A 43 0.74 -4.92 -18.83
CA PRO A 43 1.18 -4.07 -19.94
C PRO A 43 0.08 -3.14 -20.44
N ASP A 44 0.41 -1.87 -20.68
CA ASP A 44 -0.52 -0.86 -21.18
C ASP A 44 0.19 0.09 -22.17
N PRO A 45 0.04 -0.11 -23.49
CA PRO A 45 0.74 0.69 -24.50
C PRO A 45 0.47 2.21 -24.40
N ASP A 46 -0.70 2.63 -23.91
CA ASP A 46 -1.06 4.05 -23.80
C ASP A 46 -0.25 4.75 -22.70
N LYS A 47 0.25 4.00 -21.71
CA LYS A 47 1.13 4.51 -20.67
C LYS A 47 2.47 4.99 -21.22
N HIS A 48 3.00 4.41 -22.29
CA HIS A 48 4.27 4.86 -22.88
C HIS A 48 4.21 6.34 -23.32
N ASN A 49 3.10 6.73 -23.97
CA ASN A 49 2.87 8.12 -24.36
C ASN A 49 2.77 9.02 -23.11
N SER A 50 2.00 8.58 -22.12
CA SER A 50 1.80 9.32 -20.87
C SER A 50 3.10 9.54 -20.10
N TRP A 51 3.91 8.50 -19.92
CA TRP A 51 5.19 8.55 -19.23
C TRP A 51 6.19 9.49 -19.91
N ALA A 52 6.30 9.40 -21.24
CA ALA A 52 7.14 10.30 -22.01
C ALA A 52 6.72 11.76 -21.86
N TYR A 53 5.40 12.01 -21.91
CA TYR A 53 4.85 13.34 -21.67
C TYR A 53 5.15 13.84 -20.25
N TYR A 54 4.99 13.01 -19.22
CA TYR A 54 5.27 13.39 -17.83
C TYR A 54 6.71 13.84 -17.66
N LEU A 55 7.67 13.05 -18.14
CA LEU A 55 9.09 13.38 -18.00
C LEU A 55 9.42 14.69 -18.73
N ALA A 56 8.95 14.87 -19.96
CA ALA A 56 9.15 16.10 -20.71
C ALA A 56 8.54 17.31 -20.00
N HIS A 57 7.30 17.19 -19.52
CA HIS A 57 6.60 18.24 -18.78
C HIS A 57 7.29 18.58 -17.46
N MET A 58 7.68 17.57 -16.68
CA MET A 58 8.39 17.72 -15.41
C MET A 58 9.72 18.45 -15.59
N TYR A 59 10.50 18.04 -16.59
CA TYR A 59 11.77 18.68 -16.92
C TYR A 59 11.55 20.15 -17.30
N ALA A 60 10.58 20.42 -18.19
CA ALA A 60 10.27 21.78 -18.63
C ALA A 60 9.79 22.69 -17.47
N LYS A 61 8.91 22.16 -16.60
CA LYS A 61 8.28 22.90 -15.50
C LYS A 61 9.24 23.20 -14.36
N TYR A 62 10.01 22.21 -13.91
CA TYR A 62 10.80 22.31 -12.69
C TYR A 62 12.30 22.48 -12.94
N ARG A 63 12.77 22.26 -14.18
CA ARG A 63 14.18 22.35 -14.57
C ARG A 63 15.12 21.47 -13.73
N LEU A 64 14.60 20.33 -13.29
CA LEU A 64 15.35 19.28 -12.58
C LEU A 64 15.27 17.98 -13.38
N PRO A 65 16.32 17.14 -13.36
CA PRO A 65 16.31 15.85 -14.06
C PRO A 65 15.18 14.95 -13.53
N PRO A 66 14.26 14.46 -14.37
CA PRO A 66 13.22 13.55 -13.92
C PRO A 66 13.60 12.09 -14.14
N ILE A 67 13.21 11.25 -13.19
CA ILE A 67 13.36 9.80 -13.21
C ILE A 67 11.97 9.19 -13.07
N LEU A 68 11.65 8.25 -13.95
CA LEU A 68 10.46 7.41 -13.85
C LEU A 68 10.82 6.08 -13.18
N LEU A 69 10.18 5.79 -12.06
CA LEU A 69 10.18 4.48 -11.41
C LEU A 69 8.82 3.81 -11.64
N VAL A 70 8.82 2.67 -12.32
CA VAL A 70 7.63 1.84 -12.51
C VAL A 70 7.72 0.64 -11.56
N VAL A 71 6.74 0.52 -10.67
CA VAL A 71 6.58 -0.60 -9.76
C VAL A 71 5.67 -1.63 -10.40
N CYS A 72 6.19 -2.82 -10.71
CA CYS A 72 5.48 -3.87 -11.40
C CYS A 72 5.22 -5.06 -10.49
N ARG A 73 4.01 -5.63 -10.56
CA ARG A 73 3.61 -6.79 -9.74
C ARG A 73 4.06 -8.14 -10.29
N ASP A 74 4.41 -8.23 -11.57
CA ASP A 74 4.76 -9.49 -12.22
C ASP A 74 5.87 -9.30 -13.25
N LYS A 75 6.49 -10.43 -13.62
CA LYS A 75 7.62 -10.47 -14.54
C LYS A 75 7.26 -9.98 -15.94
N LYS A 76 6.11 -10.37 -16.49
CA LYS A 76 5.71 -9.96 -17.84
C LYS A 76 5.52 -8.45 -17.93
N THR A 77 4.87 -7.85 -16.95
CA THR A 77 4.69 -6.40 -16.86
C THR A 77 6.02 -5.68 -16.66
N ALA A 78 6.92 -6.23 -15.84
CA ALA A 78 8.24 -5.66 -15.59
C ALA A 78 9.19 -5.76 -16.80
N GLU A 79 9.07 -6.80 -17.64
CA GLU A 79 9.82 -6.90 -18.92
C GLU A 79 9.31 -5.84 -19.90
N TRP A 80 8.00 -5.73 -20.05
CA TRP A 80 7.36 -4.74 -20.90
C TRP A 80 7.73 -3.30 -20.48
N ALA A 81 7.65 -2.98 -19.18
CA ALA A 81 7.92 -1.64 -18.68
C ALA A 81 9.40 -1.23 -18.80
N ARG A 82 10.33 -2.18 -18.93
CA ARG A 82 11.77 -1.89 -19.13
C ARG A 82 12.12 -1.54 -20.56
N ASP A 83 11.27 -1.87 -21.52
CA ASP A 83 11.56 -1.63 -22.92
C ASP A 83 11.69 -0.11 -23.17
N PRO A 84 12.84 0.37 -23.70
CA PRO A 84 13.04 1.79 -23.94
C PRO A 84 11.97 2.37 -24.87
N ILE A 85 11.34 3.46 -24.44
CA ILE A 85 10.28 4.10 -25.22
C ILE A 85 10.93 5.05 -26.22
N ARG A 86 10.95 4.62 -27.49
CA ARG A 86 11.51 5.40 -28.59
C ARG A 86 10.45 6.26 -29.25
N ILE A 87 10.65 7.58 -29.21
CA ILE A 87 9.83 8.57 -29.92
C ILE A 87 10.64 9.11 -31.08
N GLY A 88 10.20 8.77 -32.29
CA GLY A 88 10.87 9.09 -33.54
C GLY A 88 10.48 8.12 -34.64
N ARG A 89 11.25 8.13 -35.73
CA ARG A 89 11.12 7.19 -36.84
C ARG A 89 12.34 6.27 -36.86
N SER A 90 12.28 5.19 -37.62
CA SER A 90 13.40 4.25 -37.77
C SER A 90 14.69 4.89 -38.26
N PHE A 91 14.61 6.02 -38.97
CA PHE A 91 15.78 6.78 -39.45
C PHE A 91 16.24 7.89 -38.51
N HIS A 92 15.46 8.25 -37.48
CA HIS A 92 15.79 9.33 -36.56
C HIS A 92 15.02 9.23 -35.24
N THR A 93 15.73 9.01 -34.13
CA THR A 93 15.19 9.07 -32.77
C THR A 93 15.25 10.52 -32.26
N SER A 94 14.12 11.07 -31.82
CA SER A 94 14.05 12.43 -31.26
C SER A 94 14.04 12.42 -29.73
N MET A 95 13.51 11.37 -29.11
CA MET A 95 13.53 11.15 -27.67
C MET A 95 13.52 9.66 -27.35
N GLU A 96 14.22 9.26 -26.29
CA GLU A 96 14.19 7.90 -25.75
C GLU A 96 14.04 7.98 -24.23
N VAL A 97 13.08 7.23 -23.69
CA VAL A 97 12.83 7.16 -22.24
C VAL A 97 13.23 5.79 -21.73
N PHE A 98 13.95 5.78 -20.61
CA PHE A 98 14.42 4.58 -19.92
C PHE A 98 13.76 4.50 -18.54
N PRO A 99 12.64 3.77 -18.40
CA PRO A 99 12.02 3.59 -17.09
C PRO A 99 12.93 2.77 -16.16
N LEU A 100 13.09 3.20 -14.91
CA LEU A 100 13.58 2.33 -13.85
C LEU A 100 12.42 1.43 -13.45
N VAL A 101 12.64 0.11 -13.41
CA VAL A 101 11.58 -0.84 -13.08
C VAL A 101 11.94 -1.57 -11.80
N LEU A 102 11.09 -1.40 -10.80
CA LEU A 102 11.09 -2.19 -9.57
C LEU A 102 10.01 -3.25 -9.68
N GLY A 103 10.41 -4.52 -9.69
CA GLY A 103 9.50 -5.65 -9.77
C GLY A 103 10.28 -6.96 -9.62
N PRO A 104 9.64 -8.13 -9.81
CA PRO A 104 10.26 -9.46 -9.63
C PRO A 104 11.47 -9.76 -10.52
N ILE A 105 11.85 -8.85 -11.40
CA ILE A 105 13.02 -8.99 -12.23
C ILE A 105 14.19 -8.30 -11.56
N GLY A 106 15.18 -9.10 -11.16
CA GLY A 106 16.43 -8.66 -10.57
C GLY A 106 16.58 -9.07 -9.11
N VAL A 107 15.48 -9.24 -8.39
CA VAL A 107 15.47 -9.82 -7.03
C VAL A 107 15.20 -11.31 -7.19
N ARG A 108 16.28 -12.11 -7.19
CA ARG A 108 16.13 -13.57 -7.16
C ARG A 108 15.45 -13.96 -5.84
N PRO A 109 14.52 -14.92 -5.88
CA PRO A 109 13.96 -15.43 -4.64
C PRO A 109 15.08 -16.05 -3.80
N ILE A 110 15.17 -15.62 -2.55
CA ILE A 110 16.01 -16.27 -1.55
C ILE A 110 15.38 -17.62 -1.22
N THR A 111 16.08 -18.70 -1.57
CA THR A 111 15.64 -20.09 -1.34
C THR A 111 16.61 -20.88 -0.46
N ASP A 112 17.70 -20.26 -0.02
CA ASP A 112 18.66 -20.87 0.90
C ASP A 112 18.36 -20.38 2.33
N PRO A 113 18.05 -21.26 3.29
CA PRO A 113 17.84 -20.89 4.68
C PRO A 113 19.02 -20.12 5.29
N GLU A 114 20.26 -20.46 4.92
CA GLU A 114 21.45 -19.76 5.45
C GLU A 114 21.56 -18.33 4.92
N GLU A 115 21.16 -18.10 3.67
CA GLU A 115 21.06 -16.76 3.10
C GLU A 115 19.92 -15.95 3.73
N ALA A 116 18.75 -16.59 3.91
CA ALA A 116 17.59 -15.96 4.52
C ALA A 116 17.87 -15.45 5.94
N ALA A 117 18.64 -16.21 6.72
CA ALA A 117 18.97 -15.87 8.10
C ALA A 117 19.90 -14.64 8.24
N LYS A 118 20.59 -14.23 7.17
CA LYS A 118 21.50 -13.07 7.19
C LYS A 118 20.75 -11.74 7.27
N ASP A 119 19.57 -11.67 6.66
CA ASP A 119 18.75 -10.47 6.61
C ASP A 119 17.27 -10.83 6.43
N LEU A 120 16.53 -10.82 7.55
CA LEU A 120 15.10 -11.14 7.56
C LEU A 120 14.28 -10.13 6.75
N ALA A 121 14.68 -8.85 6.76
CA ALA A 121 13.97 -7.79 6.04
C ALA A 121 14.09 -7.98 4.53
N LEU A 122 15.30 -8.25 4.05
CA LEU A 122 15.53 -8.55 2.64
C LEU A 122 14.84 -9.85 2.23
N THR A 123 14.80 -10.85 3.11
CA THR A 123 14.10 -12.12 2.87
C THR A 123 12.60 -11.91 2.71
N THR A 124 11.95 -11.22 3.65
CA THR A 124 10.54 -10.84 3.55
C THR A 124 10.29 -10.07 2.27
N PHE A 125 11.11 -9.06 1.96
CA PHE A 125 10.98 -8.26 0.74
C PHE A 125 11.11 -9.11 -0.55
N SER A 126 12.06 -10.04 -0.58
CA SER A 126 12.26 -10.99 -1.67
C SER A 126 11.02 -11.86 -1.90
N ILE A 127 10.39 -12.37 -0.82
CA ILE A 127 9.15 -13.15 -0.91
C ILE A 127 8.03 -12.31 -1.51
N LEU A 128 7.81 -11.09 -0.99
CA LEU A 128 6.72 -10.22 -1.44
C LEU A 128 6.86 -9.82 -2.91
N ILE A 129 8.09 -9.53 -3.35
CA ILE A 129 8.38 -9.25 -4.76
C ILE A 129 8.06 -10.46 -5.64
N ASN A 130 8.37 -11.67 -5.17
CA ASN A 130 8.19 -12.91 -5.91
C ASN A 130 6.87 -13.63 -5.56
N ALA A 131 5.89 -12.95 -4.95
CA ALA A 131 4.65 -13.56 -4.46
C ALA A 131 3.82 -14.25 -5.57
N LYS A 132 4.01 -13.82 -6.83
CA LYS A 132 3.34 -14.40 -8.02
C LYS A 132 4.22 -15.38 -8.80
N ASP A 133 5.39 -15.73 -8.29
CA ASP A 133 6.27 -16.71 -8.94
C ASP A 133 5.60 -18.10 -8.92
N PRO A 134 5.59 -18.85 -10.03
CA PRO A 134 5.05 -20.22 -10.05
C PRO A 134 5.68 -21.15 -9.00
N GLY A 135 6.89 -20.86 -8.54
CA GLY A 135 7.61 -21.57 -7.49
C GLY A 135 7.43 -21.02 -6.07
N ILE A 136 6.48 -20.10 -5.83
CA ILE A 136 6.29 -19.44 -4.52
C ILE A 136 6.18 -20.43 -3.36
N LEU A 137 5.50 -21.56 -3.52
CA LEU A 137 5.35 -22.56 -2.45
C LEU A 137 6.72 -23.12 -2.00
N ALA A 138 7.59 -23.46 -2.95
CA ALA A 138 8.93 -23.95 -2.66
C ALA A 138 9.83 -22.87 -2.02
N ILE A 139 9.63 -21.60 -2.38
CA ILE A 139 10.31 -20.47 -1.75
C ILE A 139 9.87 -20.37 -0.28
N LEU A 140 8.56 -20.44 -0.01
CA LEU A 140 8.00 -20.38 1.34
C LEU A 140 8.46 -21.57 2.21
N ASP A 141 8.50 -22.78 1.65
CA ASP A 141 9.02 -23.98 2.34
C ASP A 141 10.46 -23.79 2.82
N ALA A 142 11.30 -23.17 1.99
CA ALA A 142 12.71 -22.96 2.31
C ALA A 142 12.91 -21.93 3.43
N VAL A 143 12.13 -20.84 3.41
CA VAL A 143 12.33 -19.69 4.32
C VAL A 143 11.49 -19.75 5.59
N ALA A 144 10.41 -20.54 5.63
CA ALA A 144 9.54 -20.65 6.79
C ALA A 144 10.24 -21.08 8.09
N PRO A 145 11.18 -22.06 8.10
CA PRO A 145 11.92 -22.40 9.32
C PRO A 145 12.76 -21.24 9.88
N VAL A 146 13.14 -20.28 9.02
CA VAL A 146 13.96 -19.13 9.37
C VAL A 146 13.10 -17.97 9.87
N LEU A 147 12.02 -17.65 9.16
CA LEU A 147 11.14 -16.53 9.49
C LEU A 147 10.13 -16.86 10.58
N GLY A 148 9.64 -18.10 10.65
CA GLY A 148 8.59 -18.52 11.58
C GLY A 148 8.88 -18.23 13.06
N PRO A 149 10.10 -18.50 13.57
CA PRO A 149 10.45 -18.12 14.94
C PRO A 149 10.32 -16.62 15.27
N TYR A 150 10.26 -15.75 14.25
CA TYR A 150 10.09 -14.30 14.39
C TYR A 150 8.69 -13.88 13.94
N ALA A 151 7.74 -13.88 14.87
CA ALA A 151 6.32 -13.64 14.60
C ALA A 151 6.04 -12.37 13.77
N ASP A 152 6.71 -11.25 14.08
CA ASP A 152 6.54 -9.98 13.35
C ASP A 152 6.87 -10.12 11.85
N TRP A 153 7.99 -10.78 11.54
CA TRP A 153 8.43 -11.00 10.16
C TRP A 153 7.53 -11.98 9.42
N ALA A 154 7.05 -13.00 10.12
CA ALA A 154 6.09 -13.93 9.57
C ALA A 154 4.75 -13.25 9.25
N GLU A 155 4.30 -12.31 10.10
CA GLU A 155 3.07 -11.55 9.89
C GLU A 155 3.21 -10.62 8.68
N TYR A 156 4.36 -9.95 8.51
CA TYR A 156 4.61 -9.14 7.31
C TYR A 156 4.54 -9.94 6.01
N VAL A 157 5.01 -11.19 6.01
CA VAL A 157 4.85 -12.08 4.85
C VAL A 157 3.37 -12.39 4.63
N GLU A 158 2.60 -12.73 5.66
CA GLU A 158 1.15 -13.00 5.48
C GLU A 158 0.37 -11.79 4.96
N ILE A 159 0.65 -10.59 5.48
CA ILE A 159 -0.01 -9.36 5.06
C ILE A 159 0.32 -9.03 3.60
N GLY A 160 1.57 -9.25 3.19
CA GLY A 160 2.02 -8.90 1.85
C GLY A 160 1.70 -9.95 0.77
N LEU A 161 1.34 -11.17 1.15
CA LEU A 161 0.86 -12.19 0.20
C LEU A 161 -0.59 -11.89 -0.21
N ASP A 162 -0.86 -11.89 -1.53
CA ASP A 162 -2.20 -11.84 -2.08
C ASP A 162 -3.03 -13.05 -1.59
N GLU A 163 -4.36 -12.95 -1.59
CA GLU A 163 -5.22 -14.11 -1.33
C GLU A 163 -4.99 -15.22 -2.37
N GLY A 164 -4.86 -16.46 -1.90
CA GLY A 164 -4.65 -17.63 -2.75
C GLY A 164 -3.65 -18.65 -2.17
N PRO A 165 -3.15 -19.59 -3.00
CA PRO A 165 -2.39 -20.75 -2.54
C PRO A 165 -1.13 -20.41 -1.75
N GLY A 166 -0.42 -19.31 -2.09
CA GLY A 166 0.78 -18.89 -1.36
C GLY A 166 0.48 -18.48 0.08
N ARG A 167 -0.60 -17.72 0.30
CA ARG A 167 -1.00 -17.26 1.63
C ARG A 167 -1.58 -18.40 2.48
N GLU A 168 -2.34 -19.30 1.86
CA GLU A 168 -2.85 -20.51 2.52
C GLU A 168 -1.70 -21.41 2.98
N HIS A 169 -0.75 -21.70 2.09
CA HIS A 169 0.44 -22.49 2.40
C HIS A 169 1.30 -21.85 3.49
N TRP A 170 1.44 -20.53 3.46
CA TRP A 170 2.16 -19.80 4.51
C TRP A 170 1.55 -20.03 5.90
N ARG A 171 0.21 -20.00 6.02
CA ARG A 171 -0.47 -20.26 7.30
C ARG A 171 -0.24 -21.68 7.81
N GLU A 172 -0.26 -22.67 6.92
CA GLU A 172 0.05 -24.06 7.27
C GLU A 172 1.48 -24.20 7.83
N LEU A 173 2.44 -23.51 7.21
CA LEU A 173 3.82 -23.49 7.69
C LEU A 173 3.94 -22.77 9.04
N MET A 174 3.25 -21.65 9.24
CA MET A 174 3.32 -20.89 10.50
C MET A 174 2.66 -21.61 11.67
N ALA A 175 1.65 -22.47 11.43
CA ALA A 175 1.12 -23.38 12.45
C ALA A 175 2.19 -24.34 13.01
N VAL A 176 3.26 -24.63 12.25
CA VAL A 176 4.39 -25.46 12.69
C VAL A 176 5.48 -24.63 13.37
N TYR A 177 5.85 -23.49 12.78
CA TYR A 177 7.05 -22.75 13.17
C TYR A 177 6.80 -21.58 14.13
N THR A 178 5.54 -21.17 14.32
CA THR A 178 5.21 -19.90 14.98
C THR A 178 4.08 -20.08 16.01
N PRO A 179 4.42 -20.36 17.29
CA PRO A 179 3.44 -20.71 18.33
C PRO A 179 2.34 -19.65 18.61
N ASN A 180 2.58 -18.39 18.24
CA ASN A 180 1.67 -17.25 18.47
C ASN A 180 1.23 -16.55 17.18
N PHE A 181 1.22 -17.26 16.04
CA PHE A 181 0.89 -16.65 14.75
C PHE A 181 -0.59 -16.25 14.64
N PRO A 182 -0.93 -15.05 14.10
CA PRO A 182 -2.31 -14.64 13.90
C PRO A 182 -3.09 -15.61 12.98
N GLY A 183 -4.36 -15.91 13.30
CA GLY A 183 -5.24 -16.72 12.47
C GLY A 183 -5.13 -18.24 12.68
N GLY A 184 -4.36 -18.69 13.67
CA GLY A 184 -4.22 -20.08 14.09
C GLY A 184 -5.21 -20.53 15.18
N GLY A 185 -6.06 -19.64 15.71
CA GLY A 185 -7.05 -19.97 16.74
C GLY A 185 -6.45 -20.17 18.14
N SER A 186 -5.32 -19.52 18.46
CA SER A 186 -4.70 -19.61 19.78
C SER A 186 -5.44 -18.77 20.83
N VAL A 187 -5.30 -19.11 22.12
CA VAL A 187 -5.89 -18.37 23.26
C VAL A 187 -5.43 -16.90 23.30
N MET A 188 -4.25 -16.61 22.76
CA MET A 188 -3.76 -15.24 22.59
C MET A 188 -4.55 -14.51 21.49
N GLU A 189 -5.00 -15.18 20.43
CA GLU A 189 -5.85 -14.57 19.40
C GLU A 189 -7.22 -14.15 19.93
N GLU A 190 -7.82 -14.93 20.85
CA GLU A 190 -9.04 -14.51 21.56
C GLU A 190 -8.79 -13.23 22.35
N ALA A 191 -7.71 -13.18 23.13
CA ALA A 191 -7.32 -11.99 23.88
C ALA A 191 -7.01 -10.77 22.99
N TRP A 192 -6.37 -10.96 21.83
CA TRP A 192 -6.09 -9.87 20.89
C TRP A 192 -7.31 -9.43 20.10
N ARG A 193 -8.23 -10.35 19.78
CA ARG A 193 -9.53 -10.02 19.17
C ARG A 193 -10.37 -9.22 20.17
N GLU A 194 -10.40 -9.63 21.43
CA GLU A 194 -11.01 -8.89 22.54
C GLU A 194 -10.41 -7.49 22.68
N VAL A 195 -9.07 -7.36 22.77
CA VAL A 195 -8.38 -6.06 22.86
C VAL A 195 -8.66 -5.16 21.63
N LYS A 196 -8.73 -5.74 20.43
CA LYS A 196 -9.03 -4.98 19.20
C LYS A 196 -10.50 -4.57 19.11
N THR A 197 -11.43 -5.40 19.60
CA THR A 197 -12.84 -5.03 19.70
C THR A 197 -13.06 -3.97 20.76
N GLU A 198 -12.39 -4.07 21.91
CA GLU A 198 -12.38 -3.06 22.96
C GLU A 198 -11.82 -1.74 22.43
N GLY A 199 -10.66 -1.73 21.77
CA GLY A 199 -10.09 -0.51 21.19
C GLY A 199 -10.93 0.12 20.07
N LYS A 200 -11.70 -0.68 19.32
CA LYS A 200 -12.68 -0.16 18.34
C LYS A 200 -13.91 0.44 19.02
N ALA A 201 -14.39 -0.18 20.10
CA ALA A 201 -15.52 0.32 20.86
C ALA A 201 -15.15 1.62 21.59
N GLU A 202 -13.99 1.65 22.24
CA GLU A 202 -13.42 2.83 22.89
C GLU A 202 -13.24 3.98 21.89
N GLY A 203 -12.62 3.72 20.73
CA GLY A 203 -12.46 4.76 19.69
C GLY A 203 -13.80 5.30 19.16
N LYS A 204 -14.81 4.43 18.96
CA LYS A 204 -16.16 4.88 18.59
C LYS A 204 -16.82 5.70 19.69
N ALA A 205 -16.67 5.31 20.95
CA ALA A 205 -17.19 6.03 22.10
C ALA A 205 -16.55 7.44 22.21
N GLU A 206 -15.24 7.53 22.02
CA GLU A 206 -14.52 8.81 21.96
C GLU A 206 -15.01 9.70 20.82
N ASP A 207 -15.21 9.14 19.62
CA ASP A 207 -15.73 9.87 18.46
C ASP A 207 -17.14 10.43 18.72
N ILE A 208 -18.03 9.65 19.33
CA ILE A 208 -19.38 10.10 19.74
C ILE A 208 -19.30 11.31 20.67
N LEU A 209 -18.49 11.21 21.72
CA LEU A 209 -18.32 12.29 22.70
C LEU A 209 -17.69 13.53 22.05
N ARG A 210 -16.74 13.33 21.14
CA ARG A 210 -16.11 14.41 20.38
C ARG A 210 -17.10 15.14 19.49
N VAL A 211 -18.00 14.42 18.83
CA VAL A 211 -19.07 15.02 18.01
C VAL A 211 -20.00 15.88 18.87
N LEU A 212 -20.43 15.39 20.04
CA LEU A 212 -21.28 16.16 20.96
C LEU A 212 -20.57 17.42 21.48
N GLU A 213 -19.29 17.31 21.83
CA GLU A 213 -18.46 18.45 22.24
C GLU A 213 -18.35 19.51 21.13
N VAL A 214 -18.05 19.10 19.89
CA VAL A 214 -17.97 20.01 18.74
C VAL A 214 -19.31 20.69 18.45
N ARG A 215 -20.43 20.00 18.70
CA ARG A 215 -21.78 20.55 18.58
C ARG A 215 -22.20 21.43 19.76
N GLY A 216 -21.38 21.51 20.81
CA GLY A 216 -21.69 22.27 22.02
C GLY A 216 -22.82 21.67 22.85
N VAL A 217 -23.07 20.36 22.72
CA VAL A 217 -24.03 19.64 23.56
C VAL A 217 -23.34 19.29 24.87
N GLU A 218 -23.90 19.73 25.99
CA GLU A 218 -23.38 19.41 27.31
C GLU A 218 -23.60 17.91 27.60
N VAL A 219 -22.53 17.20 27.94
CA VAL A 219 -22.56 15.76 28.22
C VAL A 219 -22.36 15.54 29.71
N PRO A 220 -23.40 15.15 30.47
CA PRO A 220 -23.26 14.77 31.86
C PRO A 220 -22.32 13.58 32.03
N ASP A 221 -21.62 13.51 33.16
CA ASP A 221 -20.68 12.42 33.46
C ASP A 221 -21.34 11.03 33.38
N SER A 222 -22.62 10.93 33.75
CA SER A 222 -23.38 9.69 33.65
C SER A 222 -23.53 9.18 32.20
N VAL A 223 -23.74 10.08 31.24
CA VAL A 223 -23.83 9.72 29.81
C VAL A 223 -22.44 9.40 29.27
N ARG A 224 -21.42 10.16 29.69
CA ARG A 224 -20.03 9.89 29.31
C ARG A 224 -19.59 8.50 29.76
N GLU A 225 -19.85 8.13 31.01
CA GLU A 225 -19.52 6.80 31.54
C GLU A 225 -20.31 5.70 30.82
N GLN A 226 -21.58 5.94 30.49
CA GLN A 226 -22.41 4.98 29.76
C GLN A 226 -21.91 4.76 28.32
N VAL A 227 -21.46 5.82 27.63
CA VAL A 227 -20.91 5.72 26.28
C VAL A 227 -19.55 5.03 26.29
N MET A 228 -18.66 5.41 27.23
CA MET A 228 -17.30 4.84 27.33
C MET A 228 -17.27 3.39 27.80
N SER A 229 -18.28 2.93 28.56
CA SER A 229 -18.37 1.54 29.02
C SER A 229 -19.11 0.60 28.04
N CYS A 230 -19.64 1.13 26.94
CA CYS A 230 -20.35 0.34 25.95
C CYS A 230 -19.37 -0.37 25.01
N THR A 231 -19.47 -1.70 24.93
CA THR A 231 -18.65 -2.53 24.03
C THR A 231 -19.42 -3.03 22.80
N ASP A 232 -20.71 -2.70 22.68
CA ASP A 232 -21.57 -3.07 21.56
C ASP A 232 -21.36 -2.11 20.37
N LEU A 233 -20.71 -2.60 19.32
CA LEU A 233 -20.36 -1.80 18.14
C LEU A 233 -21.56 -1.39 17.28
N GLU A 234 -22.67 -2.12 17.32
CA GLU A 234 -23.91 -1.78 16.59
C GLU A 234 -24.66 -0.68 17.33
N LEU A 235 -24.77 -0.80 18.66
CA LEU A 235 -25.33 0.24 19.52
C LEU A 235 -24.51 1.53 19.44
N LEU A 236 -23.17 1.44 19.51
CA LEU A 236 -22.27 2.58 19.30
C LEU A 236 -22.41 3.17 17.90
N GLY A 237 -22.66 2.36 16.86
CA GLY A 237 -22.96 2.87 15.52
C GLY A 237 -24.24 3.71 15.50
N THR A 238 -25.29 3.23 16.17
CA THR A 238 -26.56 3.94 16.30
C THR A 238 -26.40 5.25 17.07
N TRP A 239 -25.64 5.23 18.18
CA TRP A 239 -25.33 6.43 18.94
C TRP A 239 -24.48 7.41 18.15
N PHE A 240 -23.51 6.94 17.36
CA PHE A 240 -22.75 7.83 16.47
C PHE A 240 -23.67 8.55 15.49
N ASP A 241 -24.59 7.85 14.82
CA ASP A 241 -25.53 8.50 13.90
C ASP A 241 -26.45 9.49 14.63
N ARG A 242 -26.94 9.13 15.83
CA ARG A 242 -27.75 10.01 16.68
C ARG A 242 -26.97 11.25 17.14
N SER A 243 -25.69 11.10 17.46
CA SER A 243 -24.82 12.19 17.94
C SER A 243 -24.73 13.36 16.97
N LEU A 244 -25.06 13.15 15.69
CA LEU A 244 -25.11 14.19 14.66
C LEU A 244 -26.37 15.06 14.73
N THR A 245 -27.45 14.58 15.36
CA THR A 245 -28.79 15.20 15.29
C THR A 245 -29.41 15.54 16.65
N VAL A 246 -29.11 14.77 17.71
CA VAL A 246 -29.67 14.97 19.06
C VAL A 246 -29.41 16.37 19.60
N LYS A 247 -30.32 16.89 20.42
CA LYS A 247 -30.19 18.22 21.03
C LYS A 247 -29.63 18.16 22.45
N THR A 248 -29.81 17.04 23.14
CA THR A 248 -29.22 16.79 24.46
C THR A 248 -28.50 15.44 24.49
N ALA A 249 -27.59 15.26 25.45
CA ALA A 249 -26.84 14.03 25.59
C ALA A 249 -27.70 12.84 26.05
N GLU A 250 -28.81 13.09 26.76
CA GLU A 250 -29.73 12.05 27.22
C GLU A 250 -30.53 11.43 26.06
N GLU A 251 -30.83 12.20 25.01
CA GLU A 251 -31.48 11.71 23.79
C GLU A 251 -30.59 10.72 23.01
N LEU A 252 -29.27 10.78 23.22
CA LEU A 252 -28.31 9.86 22.60
C LEU A 252 -28.57 8.42 23.07
N VAL A 253 -28.68 8.25 24.39
CA VAL A 253 -28.71 6.96 25.10
C VAL A 253 -30.12 6.51 25.48
N ALA A 254 -31.15 7.28 25.15
CA ALA A 254 -32.54 6.88 25.36
C ALA A 254 -32.94 5.73 24.40
N ASP A 255 -33.56 4.69 24.95
CA ASP A 255 -34.26 3.67 24.16
C ASP A 255 -35.48 4.30 23.47
N GLU A 256 -35.79 3.86 22.24
CA GLU A 256 -37.12 4.10 21.65
C GLU A 256 -38.20 3.31 22.39
#